data_AF-E6U7Z8-F1
#
_entry.id   AF-E6U7Z8-F1
#
_cell.length_a   1.000
_cell.length_b   1.000
_cell.length_c   1.000
_cell.angle_alpha   90.00
_cell.angle_beta   90.00
_cell.angle_gamma   90.00
#
_symmetry.space_group_name_H-M   'P 1'
#
loop_
_entity.id
_entity.type
_entity.pdbx_description
1 polymer ?
#
loop_
_entity_poly.entity_id
_entity_poly.type
_entity_poly.pdbx_seq_one_letter_code
_entity_poly.pdbx_strand_id
1 'polypeptide(L)'
;MGLLEDAVITAKGAVDFAGKKTGEIVELSRLKISAAEIEGKIKNLYESLGRSVYNAAKSETDATTLVKEKTTQIDTLLVDLSAVQDKIGELREEKKCASCGTANPQDANYCKKCGTQL
;
A
#
# COMPACT_ATOMS: atom_id res chain seq x y z
N MET A 1 -43.19 -5.04 -26.63
CA MET A 1 -42.11 -5.23 -25.64
C MET A 1 -40.78 -5.07 -26.35
N GLY A 2 -39.80 -4.40 -25.75
CA GLY A 2 -38.41 -4.67 -26.07
C GLY A 2 -37.48 -3.49 -26.31
N LEU A 3 -37.57 -2.81 -27.45
CA LEU A 3 -36.43 -2.02 -27.96
C LEU A 3 -35.98 -0.85 -27.08
N LEU A 4 -36.90 -0.24 -26.34
CA LEU A 4 -36.60 0.87 -25.41
C LEU A 4 -36.09 0.34 -24.05
N GLU A 5 -36.50 -0.87 -23.65
CA GLU A 5 -36.09 -1.49 -22.38
C GLU A 5 -34.64 -2.00 -22.46
N ASP A 6 -34.25 -2.60 -23.59
CA ASP A 6 -32.88 -3.09 -23.84
C ASP A 6 -31.85 -1.93 -23.96
N ALA A 7 -32.24 -0.81 -24.57
CA ALA A 7 -31.39 0.37 -24.69
C ALA A 7 -31.11 1.04 -23.33
N VAL A 8 -32.11 1.08 -22.44
CA VAL A 8 -31.96 1.63 -21.09
C VAL A 8 -31.07 0.73 -20.22
N ILE A 9 -31.19 -0.60 -20.33
CA ILE A 9 -30.33 -1.54 -19.59
C ILE A 9 -28.87 -1.41 -20.05
N THR A 10 -28.64 -1.27 -21.36
CA THR A 10 -27.29 -1.13 -21.95
C THR A 10 -26.66 0.21 -21.59
N ALA A 11 -27.43 1.31 -21.65
CA ALA A 11 -26.96 2.63 -21.25
C ALA A 11 -26.67 2.70 -19.74
N LYS A 12 -27.51 2.10 -18.90
CA LYS A 12 -27.30 2.05 -17.45
C LYS A 12 -26.08 1.21 -17.08
N GLY A 13 -25.89 0.05 -17.72
CA GLY A 13 -24.70 -0.78 -17.56
C GLY A 13 -23.40 -0.10 -18.00
N ALA A 14 -23.43 0.66 -19.10
CA ALA A 14 -22.26 1.41 -19.58
C ALA A 14 -21.93 2.61 -18.67
N VAL A 15 -22.94 3.33 -18.16
CA VAL A 15 -22.76 4.43 -17.20
C VAL A 15 -22.27 3.91 -15.84
N ASP A 16 -22.82 2.79 -15.35
CA ASP A 16 -22.39 2.16 -14.11
C ASP A 16 -20.96 1.60 -14.21
N PHE A 17 -20.59 1.01 -15.35
CA PHE A 17 -19.23 0.50 -15.59
C PHE A 17 -18.20 1.63 -15.76
N ALA A 18 -18.52 2.68 -16.51
CA ALA A 18 -17.67 3.85 -16.66
C ALA A 18 -17.50 4.61 -15.33
N GLY A 19 -18.59 4.74 -14.54
CA GLY A 19 -18.57 5.36 -13.21
C GLY A 19 -17.75 4.56 -12.19
N LYS A 20 -17.96 3.24 -12.11
CA LYS A 20 -17.21 2.35 -11.19
C LYS A 20 -15.72 2.35 -11.49
N LYS A 21 -15.34 2.17 -12.75
CA LYS A 21 -13.93 2.14 -13.17
C LYS A 21 -13.23 3.48 -12.96
N THR A 22 -13.95 4.60 -13.11
CA THR A 22 -13.41 5.93 -12.80
C THR A 22 -13.21 6.11 -11.28
N GLY A 23 -14.15 5.62 -10.47
CA GLY A 23 -14.06 5.64 -9.00
C GLY A 23 -12.85 4.86 -8.47
N GLU A 24 -12.65 3.63 -8.96
CA GLU A 24 -11.52 2.76 -8.61
C GLU A 24 -10.17 3.40 -8.95
N ILE A 25 -10.05 4.08 -10.10
CA ILE A 25 -8.81 4.78 -10.50
C ILE A 25 -8.48 5.94 -9.55
N VAL A 26 -9.50 6.72 -9.16
CA VAL A 26 -9.32 7.84 -8.23
C VAL A 26 -8.93 7.32 -6.84
N GLU A 27 -9.58 6.26 -6.38
CA GLU A 27 -9.26 5.62 -5.10
C GLU A 27 -7.84 5.05 -5.08
N LEU A 28 -7.45 4.31 -6.12
CA LEU A 28 -6.09 3.81 -6.30
C LEU A 28 -5.05 4.94 -6.24
N SER A 29 -5.34 6.07 -6.89
CA SER A 29 -4.44 7.24 -6.90
C SER A 29 -4.28 7.83 -5.51
N ARG A 30 -5.37 7.97 -4.74
CA ARG A 30 -5.31 8.43 -3.34
C ARG A 30 -4.53 7.47 -2.46
N LEU A 31 -4.77 6.17 -2.58
CA LEU A 31 -4.06 5.16 -1.78
C LEU A 31 -2.56 5.17 -2.06
N LYS A 32 -2.15 5.33 -3.33
CA LYS A 32 -0.72 5.46 -3.68
C LYS A 32 -0.06 6.70 -3.09
N ILE A 33 -0.76 7.84 -3.10
CA ILE A 33 -0.27 9.06 -2.46
C ILE A 33 -0.10 8.83 -0.96
N SER A 34 -1.11 8.23 -0.31
CA SER A 34 -1.06 7.90 1.11
C SER A 34 0.10 6.95 1.45
N ALA A 35 0.34 5.91 0.63
CA ALA A 35 1.48 5.02 0.79
C ALA A 35 2.82 5.77 0.70
N ALA A 36 2.99 6.62 -0.32
CA ALA A 36 4.20 7.42 -0.49
C ALA A 36 4.45 8.40 0.67
N GLU A 37 3.38 8.99 1.23
CA GLU A 37 3.47 9.85 2.41
C GLU A 37 3.90 9.08 3.66
N ILE A 38 3.34 7.88 3.87
CA ILE A 38 3.71 7.00 4.99
C ILE A 38 5.17 6.55 4.85
N GLU A 39 5.60 6.13 3.65
CA GLU A 39 7.00 5.78 3.36
C GLU A 39 7.95 6.95 3.65
N GLY A 40 7.56 8.17 3.27
CA GLY A 40 8.31 9.39 3.58
C GLY A 40 8.44 9.63 5.09
N LYS A 41 7.36 9.44 5.86
CA LYS A 41 7.38 9.55 7.33
C LYS A 41 8.30 8.50 7.97
N ILE A 42 8.21 7.25 7.51
CA ILE A 42 9.08 6.15 7.98
C ILE A 42 10.56 6.50 7.73
N LYS A 43 10.89 6.96 6.52
CA LYS A 43 12.26 7.39 6.18
C LYS A 43 12.76 8.49 7.13
N ASN A 44 11.95 9.53 7.35
CA ASN A 44 12.30 10.62 8.25
C ASN A 44 12.50 10.14 9.71
N LEU A 45 11.70 9.19 10.18
CA LEU A 45 11.85 8.60 11.51
C LEU A 45 13.14 7.77 11.62
N TYR A 46 13.48 6.97 10.61
CA TYR A 46 14.75 6.25 10.58
C TYR A 46 15.95 7.21 10.61
N GLU A 47 15.91 8.29 9.82
CA GLU A 47 16.96 9.32 9.82
C GLU A 47 17.06 10.01 11.19
N SER A 48 15.91 10.39 11.78
CA SER A 48 15.87 10.99 13.11
C SER A 48 16.39 10.06 14.20
N LEU A 49 16.05 8.77 14.13
CA LEU A 49 16.51 7.74 15.06
C LEU A 49 18.02 7.59 14.99
N GLY A 50 18.58 7.46 13.78
CA GLY A 50 20.02 7.36 13.56
C GLY A 50 20.79 8.58 14.09
N ARG A 51 20.26 9.80 13.85
CA ARG A 51 20.84 11.04 14.39
C ARG A 51 20.87 11.05 15.91
N SER A 52 19.78 10.63 16.56
CA SER A 52 19.70 10.59 18.02
C SER A 52 20.68 9.59 18.62
N VAL A 53 20.78 8.39 18.05
CA VAL A 53 21.75 7.37 18.50
C VAL A 53 23.18 7.86 18.33
N TYR A 54 23.50 8.47 17.18
CA TYR A 54 24.82 9.03 16.93
C TYR A 54 25.19 10.12 17.94
N ASN A 55 24.29 11.08 18.19
CA ASN A 55 24.52 12.17 19.12
C ASN A 55 24.70 11.68 20.57
N ALA A 56 23.94 10.66 20.95
CA ALA A 56 24.04 10.02 22.25
C ALA A 56 25.37 9.31 22.44
N ALA A 57 25.80 8.53 21.44
CA ALA A 57 27.11 7.90 21.43
C ALA A 57 28.25 8.93 21.49
N LYS A 58 28.13 10.06 20.76
CA LYS A 58 29.14 11.12 20.77
C LYS A 58 29.22 11.88 22.10
N SER A 59 28.09 12.04 22.78
CA SER A 59 27.98 12.82 24.02
C SER A 59 28.07 11.97 25.28
N GLU A 60 28.28 10.65 25.12
CA GLU A 60 28.20 9.65 26.20
C GLU A 60 26.89 9.75 27.01
N THR A 61 25.77 10.02 26.31
CA THR A 61 24.44 10.11 26.90
C THR A 61 23.57 8.91 26.51
N ASP A 62 22.53 8.64 27.31
CA ASP A 62 21.56 7.58 27.02
C ASP A 62 20.44 8.09 26.09
N ALA A 63 20.17 7.34 25.03
CA ALA A 63 19.06 7.57 24.09
C ALA A 63 17.99 6.46 24.12
N THR A 64 18.09 5.49 25.05
CA THR A 64 17.23 4.30 25.09
C THR A 64 15.74 4.63 25.01
N THR A 65 15.27 5.63 25.77
CA THR A 65 13.87 6.04 25.77
C THR A 65 13.42 6.56 24.40
N LEU A 66 14.22 7.43 23.80
CA LEU A 66 13.89 8.03 22.50
C LEU A 66 13.98 7.00 21.37
N VAL A 67 14.92 6.05 21.46
CA VAL A 67 14.98 4.90 20.54
C VAL A 67 13.69 4.10 20.62
N LYS A 68 13.26 3.69 21.82
CA LYS A 68 12.02 2.92 22.00
C LYS A 68 10.79 3.63 21.45
N GLU A 69 10.67 4.93 21.71
CA GLU A 69 9.56 5.75 21.21
C GLU A 69 9.54 5.78 19.67
N LYS A 70 10.69 6.04 19.04
CA LYS A 70 10.80 6.10 17.58
C LYS A 70 10.59 4.74 16.93
N THR A 71 11.10 3.66 17.52
CA THR A 71 10.83 2.29 17.05
C THR A 71 9.33 1.99 17.06
N THR A 72 8.63 2.31 18.14
CA THR A 72 7.17 2.09 18.23
C THR A 72 6.39 2.89 17.17
N GLN A 73 6.81 4.13 16.90
CA GLN A 73 6.23 4.95 15.83
C GLN A 73 6.47 4.34 14.44
N ILE A 74 7.67 3.82 14.19
CA ILE A 74 8.01 3.14 12.93
C ILE A 74 7.18 1.88 12.75
N ASP A 75 7.07 1.03 13.79
CA ASP A 75 6.30 -0.21 13.74
C ASP A 75 4.83 0.05 13.42
N THR A 76 4.25 1.09 14.04
CA THR A 76 2.86 1.51 13.77
C THR A 76 2.69 1.92 12.30
N LEU A 77 3.60 2.75 11.77
CA LEU A 77 3.53 3.19 10.37
C LEU A 77 3.78 2.04 9.37
N LEU A 78 4.58 1.03 9.74
CA LEU A 78 4.78 -0.15 8.90
C LEU A 78 3.50 -0.99 8.80
N VAL A 79 2.75 -1.12 9.90
CA VAL A 79 1.42 -1.76 9.89
C VAL A 79 0.45 -0.97 9.01
N ASP A 80 0.41 0.35 9.15
CA ASP A 80 -0.44 1.22 8.32
C ASP A 80 -0.07 1.12 6.83
N LEU A 81 1.22 1.11 6.52
CA LEU A 81 1.72 0.97 5.15
C LEU A 81 1.30 -0.37 4.55
N SER A 82 1.42 -1.47 5.31
CA SER A 82 0.98 -2.79 4.85
C SER A 82 -0.51 -2.77 4.51
N ALA A 83 -1.35 -2.22 5.41
CA ALA A 83 -2.79 -2.15 5.19
C ALA A 83 -3.17 -1.33 3.95
N VAL A 84 -2.47 -0.22 3.68
CA VAL A 84 -2.68 0.57 2.45
C VAL A 84 -2.24 -0.20 1.21
N GLN A 85 -1.10 -0.89 1.26
CA GLN A 85 -0.60 -1.69 0.14
C GLN A 85 -1.50 -2.89 -0.18
N ASP A 86 -2.12 -3.49 0.83
CA ASP A 86 -3.03 -4.63 0.63
C ASP A 86 -4.31 -4.17 -0.06
N LYS A 87 -4.89 -3.03 0.33
CA LYS A 87 -6.00 -2.39 -0.40
C LYS A 87 -5.66 -2.05 -1.85
N ILE A 88 -4.44 -1.58 -2.11
CA ILE A 88 -3.96 -1.34 -3.48
C ILE A 88 -3.92 -2.65 -4.28
N GLY A 89 -3.49 -3.75 -3.65
CA GLY A 89 -3.46 -5.08 -4.26
C GLY A 89 -4.85 -5.61 -4.58
N GLU A 90 -5.80 -5.44 -3.67
CA GLU A 90 -7.22 -5.79 -3.87
C GLU A 90 -7.81 -5.06 -5.08
N LEU A 91 -7.65 -3.73 -5.16
CA LEU A 91 -8.13 -2.91 -6.29
C LEU A 91 -7.45 -3.24 -7.63
N ARG A 92 -6.31 -3.92 -7.60
CA ARG A 92 -5.56 -4.33 -8.80
C ARG A 92 -5.75 -5.79 -9.17
N GLU A 93 -6.51 -6.54 -8.37
CA GLU A 93 -6.61 -7.99 -8.51
C GLU A 93 -5.21 -8.65 -8.54
N GLU A 94 -4.34 -8.22 -7.62
CA GLU A 94 -2.98 -8.74 -7.44
C GLU A 94 -2.80 -9.41 -6.07
N LYS A 95 -1.96 -10.46 -5.99
CA LYS A 95 -1.48 -11.08 -4.75
C LYS A 95 0.03 -10.97 -4.61
N LYS A 96 0.51 -10.78 -3.37
CA LYS A 96 1.95 -10.70 -3.05
C LYS A 96 2.52 -12.11 -2.87
N CYS A 97 3.70 -12.35 -3.45
CA CYS A 97 4.45 -13.58 -3.19
C CYS A 97 4.97 -13.60 -1.74
N ALA A 98 4.66 -14.64 -0.98
CA ALA A 98 5.13 -14.80 0.40
C ALA A 98 6.65 -14.92 0.53
N SER A 99 7.34 -15.39 -0.53
CA SER A 99 8.80 -15.56 -0.52
C SER A 99 9.56 -14.28 -0.85
N CYS A 100 9.12 -13.51 -1.86
CA CYS A 100 9.90 -12.39 -2.38
C CYS A 100 9.16 -11.04 -2.45
N GLY A 101 7.89 -11.00 -2.05
CA GLY A 101 7.08 -9.78 -2.01
C GLY A 101 6.62 -9.23 -3.36
N THR A 102 6.94 -9.89 -4.48
CA THR A 102 6.50 -9.42 -5.81
C THR A 102 4.99 -9.51 -5.95
N ALA A 103 4.36 -8.46 -6.51
CA ALA A 103 2.95 -8.49 -6.90
C ALA A 103 2.74 -9.32 -8.17
N ASN A 104 1.81 -10.27 -8.10
CA ASN A 104 1.44 -11.16 -9.20
C ASN A 104 -0.07 -11.05 -9.44
N PRO A 105 -0.55 -11.33 -10.65
CA PRO A 105 -1.98 -11.50 -10.91
C PRO A 105 -2.63 -12.46 -9.92
N GLN A 106 -3.88 -12.22 -9.52
CA GLN A 106 -4.61 -13.09 -8.59
C GLN A 106 -4.71 -14.54 -9.07
N ASP A 107 -4.82 -14.76 -10.38
CA ASP A 107 -4.88 -16.06 -11.04
C ASP A 107 -3.50 -16.73 -11.25
N ALA A 108 -2.40 -16.07 -10.86
CA ALA A 108 -1.07 -16.63 -11.01
C ALA A 108 -0.83 -17.80 -10.04
N ASN A 109 -0.43 -18.96 -10.56
CA ASN A 109 -0.05 -20.12 -9.75
C ASN A 109 1.40 -20.03 -9.22
N TYR A 110 2.28 -19.29 -9.93
CA TYR A 110 3.70 -19.15 -9.61
C TYR A 110 4.14 -17.69 -9.72
N CYS A 111 5.13 -17.31 -8.90
CA CYS A 111 5.66 -15.96 -8.88
C CYS A 111 6.41 -15.63 -10.18
N LYS A 112 6.01 -14.54 -10.85
CA LYS A 112 6.65 -14.03 -12.07
C LYS A 112 8.12 -13.61 -11.90
N LYS A 113 8.60 -13.45 -10.66
CA LYS A 113 9.98 -13.06 -10.34
C LYS A 113 10.82 -14.21 -9.80
N CYS A 114 10.31 -14.97 -8.82
CA CYS A 114 11.10 -15.97 -8.11
C CYS A 114 10.67 -17.43 -8.34
N GLY A 115 9.59 -17.67 -9.08
CA GLY A 115 9.09 -19.03 -9.36
C GLY A 115 8.45 -19.77 -8.19
N THR A 116 8.40 -19.18 -6.98
CA THR A 116 7.71 -19.80 -5.83
C THR A 116 6.21 -19.89 -6.10
N GLN A 117 5.58 -20.98 -5.69
CA GLN A 117 4.12 -21.17 -5.77
C GLN A 117 3.39 -20.10 -4.92
N LEU A 118 2.30 -19.54 -5.46
CA LEU A 118 1.60 -18.37 -4.92
C LEU A 118 0.29 -18.66 -4.21
#